data_AF-A0A447NND8-F1
#
_entry.id   AF-A0A447NND8-F1
#
_cell.length_a   1.000
_cell.length_b   1.000
_cell.length_c   1.000
_cell.angle_alpha   90.00
_cell.angle_beta   90.00
_cell.angle_gamma   90.00
#
_symmetry.space_group_name_H-M   'P 1'
#
loop_
_entity.id
_entity.type
_entity.pdbx_description
1 polymer ?
#
loop_
_entity_poly.entity_id
_entity_poly.type
_entity_poly.pdbx_seq_one_letter_code
_entity_poly.pdbx_strand_id
1 'polypeptide(L)'
;MVTANPKPKKTGSKRLVMLDPGHGGIDTGAIGRNGSQEKHVVLAIAKNVRAILRNHGIDARLTRTGDTFIPLYDRVEIAHKHGADLFMSIHADGFTNPKAAGASVFALSNRGGQ
;
A
#
# COMPACT_ATOMS: atom_id res chain seq x y z
N MET A 1 0.86 23.00 6.31
CA MET A 1 -0.40 22.74 7.04
C MET A 1 -0.16 21.56 7.99
N VAL A 2 -0.68 21.68 9.21
CA VAL A 2 -0.31 20.89 10.39
C VAL A 2 -0.60 19.40 10.21
N THR A 3 0.44 18.56 10.12
CA THR A 3 0.29 17.12 10.33
C THR A 3 0.03 16.90 11.81
N ALA A 4 -1.22 16.59 12.18
CA ALA A 4 -1.50 16.15 13.54
C ALA A 4 -0.71 14.85 13.78
N ASN A 5 0.22 14.87 14.73
CA ASN A 5 0.92 13.65 15.13
C ASN A 5 -0.11 12.64 15.65
N PRO A 6 -0.08 11.38 15.17
CA PRO A 6 -1.00 10.36 15.65
C PRO A 6 -0.82 10.20 17.17
N LYS A 7 -1.94 10.22 17.91
CA LYS A 7 -1.93 10.03 19.37
C LYS A 7 -1.34 8.64 19.69
N PRO A 8 -0.44 8.53 20.68
CA PRO A 8 0.14 7.25 21.04
C PRO A 8 -0.96 6.29 21.50
N LYS A 9 -1.00 5.10 20.88
CA LYS A 9 -1.95 4.05 21.26
C LYS A 9 -1.58 3.45 22.62
N LYS A 10 -2.59 3.07 23.40
CA LYS A 10 -2.41 2.33 24.66
C LYS A 10 -1.65 1.03 24.41
N THR A 11 -0.74 0.70 25.31
CA THR A 11 -0.03 -0.58 25.34
C THR A 11 -1.02 -1.75 25.35
N GLY A 12 -0.84 -2.73 24.46
CA GLY A 12 -1.73 -3.88 24.31
C GLY A 12 -2.91 -3.71 23.34
N SER A 13 -3.07 -2.54 22.72
CA SER A 13 -4.06 -2.37 21.64
C SER A 13 -3.67 -3.13 20.36
N LYS A 14 -4.67 -3.65 19.63
CA LYS A 14 -4.43 -4.32 18.33
C LYS A 14 -3.77 -3.35 17.35
N ARG A 15 -2.68 -3.79 16.74
CA ARG A 15 -2.00 -3.07 15.66
C ARG A 15 -2.82 -3.13 14.39
N LEU A 16 -2.91 -2.00 13.69
CA LEU A 16 -3.58 -1.87 12.41
C LEU A 16 -2.57 -1.56 11.32
N VAL A 17 -2.48 -2.43 10.31
CA VAL A 17 -1.72 -2.22 9.08
C VAL A 17 -2.69 -1.76 7.99
N MET A 18 -2.44 -0.60 7.40
CA MET A 18 -3.10 -0.16 6.19
C MET A 18 -2.28 -0.62 4.98
N LEU A 19 -2.87 -1.47 4.17
CA LEU A 19 -2.30 -1.98 2.92
C LEU A 19 -2.85 -1.14 1.76
N ASP A 20 -1.97 -0.53 0.98
CA ASP A 20 -2.33 0.31 -0.14
C ASP A 20 -1.93 -0.35 -1.47
N PRO A 21 -2.82 -1.11 -2.12
CA PRO A 21 -2.56 -1.59 -3.47
C PRO A 21 -2.54 -0.40 -4.45
N GLY A 22 -1.38 -0.17 -5.06
CA GLY A 22 -1.14 0.91 -6.02
C GLY A 22 -2.15 0.97 -7.16
N HIS A 23 -2.27 2.12 -7.81
CA HIS A 23 -3.12 2.32 -9.01
C HIS A 23 -4.61 2.01 -8.76
N GLY A 24 -5.35 1.63 -9.80
CA GLY A 24 -6.76 1.25 -9.76
C GLY A 24 -7.63 2.11 -10.68
N GLY A 25 -8.74 1.54 -11.16
CA GLY A 25 -9.67 2.22 -12.06
C GLY A 25 -8.98 2.64 -13.35
N ILE A 26 -8.96 3.96 -13.60
CA ILE A 26 -8.36 4.57 -14.79
C ILE A 26 -6.84 4.42 -14.84
N ASP A 27 -6.21 4.28 -13.67
CA ASP A 27 -4.77 4.12 -13.55
C ASP A 27 -4.46 2.62 -13.57
N THR A 28 -3.84 2.16 -14.65
CA THR A 28 -3.51 0.75 -14.84
C THR A 28 -2.19 0.34 -14.19
N GLY A 29 -1.34 1.32 -13.83
CA GLY A 29 0.06 1.11 -13.50
C GLY A 29 0.85 0.52 -14.67
N ALA A 30 1.93 -0.20 -14.37
CA ALA A 30 2.71 -0.88 -15.38
C ALA A 30 1.89 -1.97 -16.11
N ILE A 31 2.09 -2.09 -17.42
CA ILE A 31 1.54 -3.16 -18.24
C ILE A 31 2.66 -4.14 -18.59
N GLY A 32 2.53 -5.38 -18.12
CA GLY A 32 3.48 -6.45 -18.40
C GLY A 32 3.41 -6.92 -19.85
N ARG A 33 4.44 -7.66 -20.30
CA ARG A 33 4.60 -8.13 -21.68
C ARG A 33 3.37 -8.86 -22.25
N ASN A 34 2.63 -9.56 -21.40
CA ASN A 34 1.45 -10.34 -21.78
C ASN A 34 0.12 -9.61 -21.48
N GLY A 35 0.15 -8.31 -21.22
CA GLY A 35 -1.04 -7.49 -20.95
C GLY A 35 -1.51 -7.48 -19.48
N SER A 36 -0.76 -8.09 -18.56
CA SER A 36 -1.07 -8.01 -17.13
C SER A 36 -0.93 -6.57 -16.63
N GLN A 37 -1.99 -6.04 -16.00
CA GLN A 37 -1.97 -4.69 -15.44
C GLN A 37 -1.59 -4.73 -13.96
N GLU A 38 -0.62 -3.92 -13.57
CA GLU A 38 -0.11 -3.81 -12.20
C GLU A 38 -1.24 -3.67 -11.17
N LYS A 39 -2.24 -2.81 -11.46
CA LYS A 39 -3.40 -2.59 -10.58
C LYS A 39 -4.11 -3.86 -10.10
N HIS A 40 -4.15 -4.91 -10.93
CA HIS A 40 -4.79 -6.18 -10.59
C HIS A 40 -3.86 -7.07 -9.78
N VAL A 41 -2.57 -7.11 -10.16
CA VAL A 41 -1.54 -7.88 -9.48
C VAL A 41 -1.39 -7.39 -8.03
N VAL A 42 -1.23 -6.08 -7.84
CA VAL A 42 -1.01 -5.51 -6.50
C VAL A 42 -2.25 -5.63 -5.61
N LEU A 43 -3.46 -5.58 -6.18
CA LEU A 43 -4.70 -5.82 -5.42
C LEU A 43 -4.78 -7.27 -4.93
N ALA A 44 -4.40 -8.23 -5.78
CA ALA A 44 -4.37 -9.65 -5.41
C ALA A 44 -3.35 -9.91 -4.29
N ILE A 45 -2.13 -9.36 -4.43
CA ILE A 45 -1.09 -9.44 -3.40
C ILE A 45 -1.59 -8.83 -2.09
N ALA A 46 -2.15 -7.62 -2.10
CA ALA A 46 -2.64 -6.95 -0.91
C ALA A 46 -3.76 -7.75 -0.20
N LYS A 47 -4.66 -8.40 -0.94
CA LYS A 47 -5.68 -9.28 -0.37
C LYS A 47 -5.07 -10.51 0.32
N ASN A 48 -4.04 -11.10 -0.27
CA ASN A 48 -3.31 -12.24 0.31
C ASN A 48 -2.55 -11.81 1.58
N VAL A 49 -1.82 -10.71 1.54
CA VAL A 49 -1.12 -10.14 2.71
C VAL A 49 -2.11 -9.86 3.84
N ARG A 50 -3.26 -9.26 3.52
CA ARG A 50 -4.33 -9.01 4.51
C ARG A 50 -4.79 -10.30 5.19
N ALA A 51 -5.01 -11.37 4.43
CA ALA A 51 -5.44 -12.65 4.97
C ALA A 51 -4.39 -13.26 5.91
N ILE A 52 -3.11 -13.23 5.49
CA ILE A 52 -1.98 -13.70 6.30
C ILE A 52 -1.88 -12.92 7.61
N LEU A 53 -1.87 -11.58 7.55
CA LEU A 53 -1.79 -10.73 8.75
C LEU A 53 -2.94 -11.02 9.73
N ARG A 54 -4.17 -11.16 9.23
CA ARG A 54 -5.34 -11.47 10.05
C ARG A 54 -5.26 -12.85 10.69
N ASN A 55 -4.73 -13.85 10.00
CA ASN A 55 -4.48 -15.18 10.57
C ASN A 55 -3.45 -15.14 11.72
N HIS A 56 -2.54 -14.16 11.73
CA HIS A 56 -1.60 -13.90 12.82
C HIS A 56 -2.13 -12.88 13.86
N GLY A 57 -3.42 -12.56 13.85
CA GLY A 57 -4.06 -11.69 14.85
C GLY A 57 -3.81 -10.19 14.67
N ILE A 58 -3.23 -9.76 13.54
CA ILE A 58 -2.98 -8.35 13.21
C ILE A 58 -4.18 -7.79 12.44
N ASP A 59 -4.70 -6.61 12.83
CA ASP A 59 -5.74 -5.95 12.01
C ASP A 59 -5.08 -5.42 10.74
N ALA A 60 -5.70 -5.72 9.60
CA ALA A 60 -5.23 -5.32 8.28
C ALA A 60 -6.41 -4.84 7.45
N ARG A 61 -6.28 -3.64 6.87
CA ARG A 61 -7.29 -2.97 6.04
C ARG A 61 -6.67 -2.53 4.72
N LEU A 62 -7.51 -2.30 3.72
CA LEU A 62 -7.09 -1.90 2.37
C LEU A 62 -7.57 -0.47 2.09
N THR A 63 -6.76 0.33 1.39
CA THR A 63 -7.22 1.63 0.87
C THR A 63 -8.32 1.46 -0.18
N ARG A 64 -8.20 0.42 -1.04
CA ARG A 64 -9.25 -0.04 -1.96
C ARG A 64 -9.44 -1.55 -1.91
N THR A 65 -10.69 -2.00 -2.06
CA THR A 65 -11.05 -3.44 -2.08
C THR A 65 -11.37 -3.97 -3.48
N GLY A 66 -11.62 -3.05 -4.42
CA GLY A 66 -11.93 -3.31 -5.82
C GLY A 66 -11.04 -2.51 -6.79
N ASP A 67 -11.44 -2.51 -8.06
CA ASP A 67 -10.74 -1.81 -9.13
C ASP A 67 -11.21 -0.34 -9.24
N THR A 68 -10.78 0.47 -8.28
CA THR A 68 -11.15 1.89 -8.17
C THR A 68 -9.91 2.74 -8.01
N PHE A 69 -9.86 3.86 -8.71
CA PHE A 69 -8.80 4.85 -8.55
C PHE A 69 -8.96 5.59 -7.21
N ILE A 70 -7.86 5.75 -6.47
CA ILE A 70 -7.78 6.60 -5.28
C ILE A 70 -6.59 7.56 -5.46
N PRO A 71 -6.80 8.89 -5.38
CA PRO A 71 -5.73 9.87 -5.39
C PRO A 71 -4.69 9.62 -4.28
N LEU A 72 -3.42 9.94 -4.54
CA LEU A 72 -2.33 9.65 -3.59
C LEU A 72 -2.54 10.24 -2.20
N TYR A 73 -3.06 11.48 -2.12
CA TYR A 73 -3.34 12.14 -0.85
C TYR A 73 -4.41 11.38 -0.04
N ASP A 74 -5.48 10.96 -0.70
CA ASP A 74 -6.60 10.28 -0.07
C ASP A 74 -6.19 8.91 0.50
N ARG A 75 -5.22 8.22 -0.12
CA ARG A 75 -4.67 6.95 0.40
C ARG A 75 -4.08 7.11 1.79
N VAL A 76 -3.29 8.17 1.99
CA VAL A 76 -2.68 8.51 3.30
C VAL A 76 -3.76 8.96 4.28
N GLU A 77 -4.73 9.75 3.82
CA GLU A 77 -5.84 10.20 4.66
C GLU A 77 -6.71 9.04 5.16
N ILE A 78 -6.97 8.04 4.32
CA ILE A 78 -7.65 6.79 4.70
C ILE A 78 -6.89 6.09 5.83
N ALA A 79 -5.56 6.02 5.75
CA ALA A 79 -4.73 5.41 6.79
C ALA A 79 -4.82 6.17 8.12
N HIS A 80 -4.74 7.50 8.08
CA HIS A 80 -4.89 8.36 9.24
C HIS A 80 -6.28 8.24 9.89
N LYS A 81 -7.35 8.28 9.08
CA LYS A 81 -8.75 8.12 9.54
C LYS A 81 -8.96 6.78 10.26
N HIS A 82 -8.27 5.73 9.84
CA HIS A 82 -8.31 4.42 10.47
C HIS A 82 -7.38 4.27 11.70
N GLY A 83 -6.53 5.26 11.98
CA GLY A 83 -5.51 5.16 13.02
C GLY A 83 -4.53 4.02 12.76
N ALA A 84 -4.08 3.87 11.51
CA ALA A 84 -3.09 2.87 11.14
C ALA A 84 -1.76 3.09 11.88
N ASP A 85 -1.18 2.01 12.38
CA ASP A 85 0.15 1.99 12.98
C ASP A 85 1.25 1.88 11.90
N LEU A 86 0.91 1.25 10.77
CA LEU A 86 1.78 1.06 9.62
C LEU A 86 0.98 1.29 8.34
N PHE A 87 1.56 2.05 7.42
CA PHE A 87 1.10 2.15 6.04
C PHE A 87 2.08 1.41 5.14
N MET A 88 1.59 0.50 4.31
CA MET A 88 2.39 -0.30 3.38
C MET A 88 1.77 -0.20 2.00
N SER A 89 2.43 0.57 1.13
CA SER A 89 2.07 0.64 -0.29
C SER A 89 2.70 -0.53 -1.04
N ILE A 90 1.93 -1.15 -1.93
CA ILE A 90 2.30 -2.34 -2.69
C ILE A 90 2.22 -1.98 -4.16
N HIS A 91 3.38 -2.05 -4.82
CA HIS A 91 3.58 -1.81 -6.25
C HIS A 91 4.29 -3.01 -6.89
N ALA A 92 4.17 -3.12 -8.20
CA ALA A 92 4.92 -4.07 -9.01
C ALA A 92 5.49 -3.29 -10.20
N ASP A 93 6.51 -2.48 -9.89
CA ASP A 93 7.12 -1.54 -10.82
C ASP A 93 7.53 -2.20 -12.14
N GLY A 94 7.27 -1.51 -13.25
CA GLY A 94 7.80 -1.86 -14.56
C GLY A 94 9.13 -1.17 -14.82
N PHE A 95 10.16 -1.91 -15.23
CA PHE A 95 11.42 -1.35 -15.73
C PHE A 95 11.54 -1.57 -17.24
N THR A 96 12.15 -0.61 -17.96
CA THR A 96 12.38 -0.69 -19.41
C THR A 96 13.35 -1.82 -19.80
N ASN A 97 14.17 -2.30 -18.86
CA ASN A 97 15.01 -3.46 -19.04
C ASN A 97 14.26 -4.73 -18.59
N PRO A 98 13.95 -5.68 -19.49
CA PRO A 98 13.22 -6.90 -19.13
C PRO A 98 14.02 -7.85 -18.22
N LYS A 99 15.32 -7.58 -18.00
CA LYS A 99 16.16 -8.31 -17.03
C LYS A 99 16.07 -7.75 -15.61
N ALA A 100 15.47 -6.57 -15.40
CA ALA A 100 15.25 -6.03 -14.07
C ALA A 100 14.16 -6.85 -13.36
N ALA A 101 14.54 -7.53 -12.28
CA ALA A 101 13.65 -8.35 -11.47
C ALA A 101 14.14 -8.34 -10.02
N GLY A 102 13.22 -8.44 -9.06
CA GLY A 102 13.53 -8.45 -7.63
C GLY A 102 12.43 -7.79 -6.80
N ALA A 103 12.45 -8.02 -5.50
CA ALA A 103 11.59 -7.30 -4.55
C ALA A 103 12.38 -6.13 -3.95
N SER A 104 11.77 -4.95 -3.89
CA SER A 104 12.32 -3.76 -3.25
C SER A 104 11.38 -3.28 -2.13
N VAL A 105 11.98 -2.77 -1.04
CA VAL A 105 11.25 -2.12 0.06
C VAL A 105 11.75 -0.69 0.16
N PHE A 106 10.85 0.27 0.05
CA PHE A 106 11.13 1.69 0.26
C PHE A 106 10.54 2.13 1.60
N ALA A 107 11.28 2.92 2.35
CA ALA A 107 10.78 3.62 3.53
C ALA A 107 11.00 5.12 3.35
N LEU A 108 10.06 5.93 3.82
CA LEU A 108 10.19 7.38 3.77
C LEU A 108 11.42 7.81 4.57
N SER A 109 12.41 8.39 3.91
CA SER A 109 13.51 9.11 4.56
C SER A 109 13.08 10.55 4.76
N ASN A 110 13.09 11.05 6.00
CA ASN A 110 12.94 12.48 6.30
C ASN A 110 14.16 13.32 5.86
N ARG A 111 15.15 12.70 5.22
CA ARG A 111 16.22 13.37 4.48
C ARG A 111 16.00 13.08 3.00
N GLY A 112 15.45 14.06 2.29
CA GLY A 112 15.31 14.01 0.83
C GLY A 112 16.66 13.66 0.20
N GLY A 113 16.62 12.75 -0.77
CA GLY A 113 17.76 12.50 -1.64
C GLY A 113 18.04 13.77 -2.45
N GLN A 114 19.30 14.20 -2.41
CA GLN A 114 19.89 14.91 -3.54
C GLN A 114 20.18 13.92 -4.67
#